data_AF-A0A4U0TKC7-F1
#
_entry.id   AF-A0A4U0TKC7-F1
#
_cell.length_a   1.000
_cell.length_b   1.000
_cell.length_c   1.000
_cell.angle_alpha   90.00
_cell.angle_beta   90.00
_cell.angle_gamma   90.00
#
_symmetry.space_group_name_H-M   'P 1'
#
loop_
_entity.id
_entity.type
_entity.pdbx_description
1 polymer ?
#
loop_
_entity_poly.entity_id
_entity_poly.type
_entity_poly.pdbx_seq_one_letter_code
_entity_poly.pdbx_strand_id
1 'polypeptide(L)'
;MSKRAEVALICIDSFNIDDLPLATVLKSSEQASILIRCTITMQESRLLLTASNESTVQLLLLRSQRLLRRCCGALASNSAALNAGVVNSWAGFQSGAPWTAAGFDHWRTTTTTTGTTGATLRVHFNTLTGELLVNGLPLDRLPRNYEDHASYRVLFGQTTTIKVIPSAVPGLQFAAKRRYLGYELHFGLSYREDGTTTDLMVQASKNGKQYELVTSELFRAIYPAAFSEEYCHWYDIDAGVVEFRPIKDAWGGSGSRTWNLIPDQRTATWRLTKESQVLLGLSSATSKALTSILLPLADPNRIHVISQPSRQHSATTLPLALQPPLLEVEVENPGLQLCFLLEAKQSELRSKEFPNTFIDRDQSLGVLVGLQNRLILRYLNTGARLPLVLDGDVSYDFSSNG
;
A
#
# COMPACT_ATOMS: atom_id res chain seq x y z
N MET A 1 2.09 24.62 -10.32
CA MET A 1 3.49 24.69 -10.82
C MET A 1 4.46 24.64 -9.65
N SER A 2 5.61 24.00 -9.81
CA SER A 2 6.65 24.01 -8.78
C SER A 2 7.48 25.29 -8.94
N LYS A 3 7.34 26.27 -8.03
CA LYS A 3 8.15 27.52 -8.00
C LYS A 3 9.66 27.24 -8.16
N ARG A 4 10.12 26.08 -7.69
CA ARG A 4 11.50 25.61 -7.81
C ARG A 4 11.94 25.39 -9.27
N ALA A 5 11.04 24.91 -10.12
CA ALA A 5 11.33 24.62 -11.52
C ALA A 5 11.47 25.90 -12.36
N GLU A 6 10.64 26.91 -12.10
CA GLU A 6 10.74 28.23 -12.74
C GLU A 6 12.04 28.95 -12.34
N VAL A 7 12.38 28.95 -11.04
CA VAL A 7 13.65 29.52 -10.56
C VAL A 7 14.86 28.83 -11.21
N ALA A 8 14.80 27.51 -11.39
CA ALA A 8 15.85 26.77 -12.08
C ALA A 8 15.97 27.19 -13.56
N LEU A 9 14.84 27.40 -14.27
CA LEU A 9 14.85 27.89 -15.64
C LEU A 9 15.43 29.30 -15.77
N ILE A 10 15.06 30.21 -14.86
CA ILE A 10 15.60 31.58 -14.83
C ILE A 10 17.12 31.54 -14.57
N CYS A 11 17.55 30.70 -13.63
CA CYS A 11 18.97 30.53 -13.33
C CYS A 11 19.73 29.94 -14.51
N ILE A 12 19.15 29.00 -15.27
CA ILE A 12 19.78 28.50 -16.50
C ILE A 12 19.90 29.63 -17.54
N ASP A 13 18.86 30.45 -17.74
CA ASP A 13 18.90 31.55 -18.73
C ASP A 13 19.93 32.63 -18.38
N SER A 14 20.32 32.79 -17.11
CA SER A 14 21.40 33.73 -16.74
C SER A 14 22.78 33.31 -17.27
N PHE A 15 22.96 32.05 -17.67
CA PHE A 15 24.16 31.56 -18.35
C PHE A 15 24.07 31.70 -19.88
N ASN A 16 22.97 32.22 -20.41
CA ASN A 16 22.76 32.39 -21.85
C ASN A 16 23.48 33.64 -22.39
N ILE A 17 24.80 33.64 -22.24
CA ILE A 17 25.75 34.67 -22.71
C ILE A 17 26.54 34.14 -23.92
N ASP A 18 27.42 34.95 -24.52
CA ASP A 18 28.25 34.55 -25.67
C ASP A 18 29.24 33.42 -25.35
N ASP A 19 29.73 32.71 -26.38
CA ASP A 19 30.52 31.48 -26.21
C ASP A 19 31.84 31.67 -25.43
N LEU A 20 32.57 32.77 -25.69
CA LEU A 20 33.85 33.06 -25.05
C LEU A 20 33.72 33.33 -23.53
N PRO A 21 32.82 34.24 -23.07
CA PRO A 21 32.59 34.43 -21.64
C PRO A 21 31.94 33.20 -21.00
N LEU A 22 31.05 32.49 -21.71
CA LEU A 22 30.46 31.24 -21.22
C LEU A 22 31.51 30.18 -20.91
N ALA A 23 32.46 29.95 -21.83
CA ALA A 23 33.56 29.01 -21.61
C ALA A 23 34.44 29.41 -20.42
N THR A 24 34.60 30.72 -20.17
CA THR A 24 35.38 31.24 -19.03
C THR A 24 34.64 31.00 -17.70
N VAL A 25 33.33 31.26 -17.67
CA VAL A 25 32.48 31.02 -16.49
C VAL A 25 32.45 29.53 -16.13
N LEU A 26 32.32 28.64 -17.12
CA LEU A 26 32.23 27.18 -16.89
C LEU A 26 33.56 26.52 -16.49
N LYS A 27 34.70 27.21 -16.62
CA LYS A 27 35.97 26.76 -16.01
C LYS A 27 35.90 26.78 -14.48
N SER A 28 35.09 27.68 -13.89
CA SER A 28 34.82 27.67 -12.46
C SER A 28 33.92 26.50 -12.10
N SER A 29 34.41 25.60 -11.24
CA SER A 29 33.64 24.44 -10.77
C SER A 29 32.40 24.86 -9.99
N GLU A 30 32.47 25.98 -9.26
CA GLU A 30 31.33 26.54 -8.53
C GLU A 30 30.20 26.93 -9.49
N GLN A 31 30.50 27.76 -10.50
CA GLN A 31 29.51 28.23 -11.47
C GLN A 31 28.94 27.08 -12.31
N ALA A 32 29.79 26.17 -12.77
CA ALA A 32 29.37 24.99 -13.51
C ALA A 32 28.48 24.06 -12.64
N SER A 33 28.76 23.93 -11.34
CA SER A 33 27.93 23.11 -10.44
C SER A 33 26.53 23.69 -10.21
N ILE A 34 26.39 25.02 -10.21
CA ILE A 34 25.10 25.71 -10.12
C ILE A 34 24.27 25.38 -11.37
N LEU A 35 24.87 25.49 -12.55
CA LEU A 35 24.20 25.14 -13.81
C LEU A 35 23.75 23.67 -13.81
N ILE A 36 24.64 22.74 -13.44
CA ILE A 36 24.32 21.30 -13.34
C ILE A 36 23.12 21.07 -12.42
N ARG A 37 23.13 21.64 -11.21
CA ARG A 37 22.01 21.50 -10.25
C ARG A 37 20.68 22.02 -10.81
N CYS A 38 20.71 23.16 -11.51
CA CYS A 38 19.51 23.73 -12.12
C CYS A 38 18.99 22.85 -13.26
N THR A 39 19.88 22.26 -14.05
CA THR A 39 19.49 21.35 -15.15
C THR A 39 18.88 20.04 -14.63
N ILE A 40 19.41 19.49 -13.54
CA ILE A 40 18.80 18.34 -12.84
C ILE A 40 17.40 18.72 -12.37
N THR A 41 17.24 19.87 -11.70
CA THR A 41 15.93 20.34 -11.19
C THR A 41 14.92 20.58 -12.32
N MET A 42 15.38 21.11 -13.47
CA MET A 42 14.55 21.28 -14.67
C MET A 42 14.09 19.93 -15.22
N GLN A 43 15.01 18.96 -15.35
CA GLN A 43 14.69 17.63 -15.87
C GLN A 43 13.76 16.85 -14.91
N GLU A 44 13.98 16.93 -13.59
CA GLU A 44 13.08 16.40 -12.56
C GLU A 44 11.64 16.95 -12.70
N SER A 45 11.49 18.20 -13.14
CA SER A 45 10.21 18.89 -13.28
C SER A 45 9.65 18.86 -14.70
N ARG A 46 10.26 18.09 -15.61
CA ARG A 46 9.99 18.16 -17.06
C ARG A 46 8.52 18.04 -17.43
N LEU A 47 7.81 17.04 -16.89
CA LEU A 47 6.39 16.81 -17.23
C LEU A 47 5.51 18.01 -16.87
N LEU A 48 5.74 18.61 -15.70
CA LEU A 48 5.01 19.82 -15.26
C LEU A 48 5.34 21.02 -16.14
N LEU A 49 6.61 21.18 -16.51
CA LEU A 49 7.07 22.28 -17.36
C LEU A 49 6.54 22.14 -18.79
N THR A 50 6.50 20.93 -19.36
CA THR A 50 5.98 20.69 -20.71
C THR A 50 4.46 20.76 -20.80
N ALA A 51 3.74 20.47 -19.70
CA ALA A 51 2.29 20.65 -19.62
C ALA A 51 1.89 22.11 -19.35
N SER A 52 2.85 23.02 -19.17
CA SER A 52 2.57 24.44 -18.97
C SER A 52 2.05 25.10 -20.25
N ASN A 53 0.95 25.84 -20.11
CA ASN A 53 0.43 26.72 -21.15
C ASN A 53 1.04 28.14 -21.11
N GLU A 54 1.97 28.41 -20.21
CA GLU A 54 2.60 29.72 -20.09
C GLU A 54 3.74 29.88 -21.12
N SER A 55 3.62 30.90 -21.99
CA SER A 55 4.58 31.17 -23.06
C SER A 55 6.00 31.43 -22.55
N THR A 56 6.14 32.06 -21.39
CA THR A 56 7.44 32.35 -20.77
C THR A 56 8.18 31.06 -20.41
N VAL A 57 7.48 30.09 -19.83
CA VAL A 57 8.05 28.78 -19.46
C VAL A 57 8.49 28.02 -20.71
N GLN A 58 7.66 28.01 -21.76
CA GLN A 58 8.01 27.36 -23.03
C GLN A 58 9.24 28.00 -23.69
N LEU A 59 9.34 29.33 -23.68
CA LEU A 59 10.50 30.05 -24.20
C LEU A 59 11.78 29.71 -23.41
N LEU A 60 11.72 29.72 -22.09
CA LEU A 60 12.86 29.39 -21.23
C LEU A 60 13.32 27.93 -21.42
N LEU A 61 12.40 26.99 -21.64
CA LEU A 61 12.73 25.60 -21.98
C LEU A 61 13.49 25.48 -23.31
N LEU A 62 13.07 26.23 -24.34
CA LEU A 62 13.78 26.22 -25.63
C LEU A 62 15.18 26.85 -25.51
N ARG A 63 15.32 27.92 -24.73
CA ARG A 63 16.61 28.56 -24.46
C ARG A 63 17.55 27.64 -23.69
N SER A 64 17.05 26.96 -22.65
CA SER A 64 17.85 26.03 -21.87
C SER A 64 18.39 24.88 -22.72
N GLN A 65 17.58 24.30 -23.61
CA GLN A 65 18.03 23.26 -24.53
C GLN A 65 19.16 23.71 -25.46
N ARG A 66 19.07 24.94 -26.01
CA ARG A 66 20.13 25.50 -26.85
C ARG A 66 21.41 25.76 -26.06
N LEU A 67 21.28 26.31 -24.86
CA LEU A 67 22.42 26.55 -23.97
C LEU A 67 23.13 25.26 -23.59
N LEU A 68 22.41 24.20 -23.19
CA LEU A 68 23.03 22.94 -22.79
C LEU A 68 23.81 22.28 -23.92
N ARG A 69 23.37 22.44 -25.17
CA ARG A 69 24.13 22.00 -26.33
C ARG A 69 25.48 22.71 -26.46
N ARG A 70 25.52 24.02 -26.17
CA ARG A 70 26.76 24.84 -26.18
C ARG A 70 27.66 24.49 -24.99
N CYS A 71 27.08 24.22 -23.83
CA CYS A 71 27.83 23.90 -22.60
C CYS A 71 28.30 22.45 -22.51
N CYS A 72 27.77 21.55 -23.35
CA CYS A 72 27.92 20.09 -23.22
C CYS A 72 29.36 19.67 -22.97
N GLY A 73 30.30 20.09 -23.81
CA GLY A 73 31.72 19.73 -23.70
C GLY A 73 32.39 20.30 -22.45
N ALA A 74 32.14 21.57 -22.13
CA ALA A 74 32.73 22.23 -20.96
C ALA A 74 32.26 21.58 -19.64
N LEU A 75 30.98 21.24 -19.53
CA LEU A 75 30.44 20.53 -18.36
C LEU A 75 31.01 19.11 -18.26
N ALA A 76 31.15 18.43 -19.40
CA ALA A 76 31.68 17.08 -19.49
C ALA A 76 33.13 16.95 -18.99
N SER A 77 33.94 18.01 -19.14
CA SER A 77 35.35 18.03 -18.74
C SER A 77 35.58 18.48 -17.30
N ASN A 78 34.55 18.94 -16.59
CA ASN A 78 34.66 19.49 -15.23
C ASN A 78 34.15 18.50 -14.17
N SER A 79 34.95 17.48 -13.84
CA SER A 79 34.61 16.45 -12.85
C SER A 79 34.31 17.01 -11.45
N ALA A 80 34.96 18.10 -11.05
CA ALA A 80 34.69 18.77 -9.78
C ALA A 80 33.29 19.39 -9.75
N ALA A 81 32.87 20.04 -10.84
CA ALA A 81 31.52 20.59 -10.98
C ALA A 81 30.45 19.49 -11.03
N LEU A 82 30.71 18.37 -11.74
CA LEU A 82 29.83 17.20 -11.76
C LEU A 82 29.62 16.64 -10.35
N ASN A 83 30.70 16.47 -9.59
CA ASN A 83 30.61 16.05 -8.19
C ASN A 83 29.77 17.01 -7.35
N ALA A 84 30.12 18.29 -7.34
CA ALA A 84 29.42 19.29 -6.54
C ALA A 84 27.93 19.43 -6.94
N GLY A 85 27.61 19.40 -8.23
CA GLY A 85 26.24 19.50 -8.74
C GLY A 85 25.38 18.29 -8.36
N VAL A 86 25.96 17.09 -8.41
CA VAL A 86 25.29 15.84 -8.00
C VAL A 86 25.14 15.79 -6.48
N VAL A 87 26.17 16.11 -5.68
CA VAL A 87 26.06 16.20 -4.21
C VAL A 87 24.93 17.13 -3.78
N ASN A 88 24.81 18.29 -4.42
CA ASN A 88 23.76 19.26 -4.13
C ASN A 88 22.34 18.78 -4.51
N SER A 89 22.24 17.80 -5.40
CA SER A 89 20.97 17.20 -5.85
C SER A 89 20.65 15.91 -5.09
N TRP A 90 21.68 15.17 -4.67
CA TRP A 90 21.63 13.93 -3.93
C TRP A 90 22.73 13.93 -2.85
N ALA A 91 22.35 14.28 -1.62
CA ALA A 91 23.28 14.40 -0.49
C ALA A 91 23.99 13.09 -0.10
N GLY A 92 23.45 11.93 -0.49
CA GLY A 92 24.07 10.62 -0.27
C GLY A 92 25.13 10.24 -1.31
N PHE A 93 25.37 11.09 -2.32
CA PHE A 93 26.40 10.84 -3.32
C PHE A 93 27.80 11.06 -2.74
N GLN A 94 28.64 10.04 -2.80
CA GLN A 94 30.08 10.13 -2.56
C GLN A 94 30.81 9.52 -3.75
N SER A 95 31.54 10.34 -4.50
CA SER A 95 32.28 9.88 -5.68
C SER A 95 33.38 8.91 -5.27
N GLY A 96 33.29 7.66 -5.72
CA GLY A 96 34.29 6.61 -5.51
C GLY A 96 35.26 6.46 -6.68
N ALA A 97 34.86 6.90 -7.88
CA ALA A 97 35.71 6.92 -9.07
C ALA A 97 35.67 8.31 -9.75
N PRO A 98 36.65 8.64 -10.60
CA PRO A 98 36.54 9.81 -11.48
C PRO A 98 35.42 9.62 -12.51
N TRP A 99 34.83 10.73 -12.97
CA TRP A 99 33.84 10.70 -14.05
C TRP A 99 34.49 10.34 -15.38
N THR A 100 33.89 9.41 -16.11
CA THR A 100 34.32 8.97 -17.45
C THR A 100 33.17 9.05 -18.45
N ALA A 101 33.47 9.00 -19.75
CA ALA A 101 32.43 8.95 -20.78
C ALA A 101 31.70 7.59 -20.76
N ALA A 102 30.37 7.61 -20.95
CA ALA A 102 29.54 6.40 -20.98
C ALA A 102 28.81 6.29 -22.33
N GLY A 103 29.42 5.59 -23.29
CA GLY A 103 28.89 5.50 -24.64
C GLY A 103 29.09 6.81 -25.40
N PHE A 104 28.06 7.67 -25.42
CA PHE A 104 28.09 8.94 -26.14
C PHE A 104 28.77 10.06 -25.36
N ASP A 105 29.30 11.06 -26.06
CA ASP A 105 30.07 12.17 -25.48
C ASP A 105 29.33 12.99 -24.41
N HIS A 106 28.00 12.98 -24.43
CA HIS A 106 27.15 13.73 -23.51
C HIS A 106 26.78 12.96 -22.23
N TRP A 107 27.09 11.67 -22.15
CA TRP A 107 26.89 10.89 -20.94
C TRP A 107 28.20 10.78 -20.16
N ARG A 108 28.11 11.05 -18.85
CA ARG A 108 29.19 10.88 -17.89
C ARG A 108 28.79 9.83 -16.87
N THR A 109 29.71 8.95 -16.51
CA THR A 109 29.48 7.90 -15.50
C THR A 109 30.53 7.95 -14.40
N THR A 110 30.11 7.59 -13.18
CA THR A 110 31.01 7.34 -12.05
C THR A 110 30.42 6.23 -11.17
N THR A 111 31.17 5.78 -10.16
CA THR A 111 30.70 4.86 -9.12
C THR A 111 30.75 5.51 -7.75
N THR A 112 29.86 5.12 -6.84
CA THR A 112 29.87 5.61 -5.46
C THR A 112 30.74 4.76 -4.54
N THR A 113 31.30 5.39 -3.50
CA THR A 113 31.85 4.67 -2.34
C THR A 113 30.71 4.45 -1.34
N THR A 114 30.30 3.21 -1.09
CA THR A 114 29.36 2.88 0.00
C THR A 114 30.12 2.32 1.21
N GLY A 115 29.70 2.67 2.42
CA GLY A 115 30.29 2.15 3.66
C GLY A 115 30.01 0.65 3.90
N THR A 116 29.09 0.06 3.15
CA THR A 116 28.82 -1.39 3.12
C THR A 116 29.60 -2.06 2.00
N THR A 117 30.30 -3.14 2.35
CA THR A 117 31.03 -4.01 1.42
C THR A 117 30.07 -4.58 0.35
N GLY A 118 30.30 -4.23 -0.91
CA GLY A 118 29.62 -4.84 -2.07
C GLY A 118 28.53 -4.01 -2.77
N ALA A 119 28.15 -2.83 -2.27
CA ALA A 119 27.03 -2.05 -2.81
C ALA A 119 27.45 -0.78 -3.61
N THR A 120 28.41 -0.88 -4.54
CA THR A 120 28.78 0.27 -5.39
C THR A 120 27.65 0.65 -6.35
N LEU A 121 27.15 1.89 -6.29
CA LEU A 121 26.13 2.39 -7.22
C LEU A 121 26.80 3.03 -8.44
N ARG A 122 26.27 2.79 -9.63
CA ARG A 122 26.74 3.42 -10.88
C ARG A 122 25.89 4.66 -11.16
N VAL A 123 26.50 5.83 -11.23
CA VAL A 123 25.81 7.10 -11.47
C VAL A 123 26.06 7.54 -12.90
N HIS A 124 25.01 7.91 -13.62
CA HIS A 124 25.10 8.49 -14.96
C HIS A 124 24.50 9.90 -14.97
N PHE A 125 25.18 10.84 -15.61
CA PHE A 125 24.69 12.19 -15.83
C PHE A 125 24.74 12.55 -17.30
N ASN A 126 23.64 13.07 -17.84
CA ASN A 126 23.54 13.55 -19.20
C ASN A 126 23.74 15.07 -19.23
N THR A 127 24.85 15.53 -19.80
CA THR A 127 25.19 16.95 -19.87
C THR A 127 24.31 17.75 -20.85
N LEU A 128 23.58 17.09 -21.75
CA LEU A 128 22.65 17.75 -22.69
C LEU A 128 21.25 17.93 -22.10
N THR A 129 20.80 16.99 -21.28
CA THR A 129 19.42 17.00 -20.77
C THR A 129 19.34 17.35 -19.28
N GLY A 130 20.43 17.27 -18.54
CA GLY A 130 20.44 17.33 -17.08
C GLY A 130 19.92 16.07 -16.41
N GLU A 131 19.74 14.98 -17.16
CA GLU A 131 19.23 13.71 -16.63
C GLU A 131 20.27 13.04 -15.74
N LEU A 132 19.88 12.76 -14.51
CA LEU A 132 20.70 12.09 -13.52
C LEU A 132 20.08 10.73 -13.19
N LEU A 133 20.80 9.67 -13.54
CA LEU A 133 20.41 8.29 -13.33
C LEU A 133 21.36 7.63 -12.32
N VAL A 134 20.84 6.71 -11.54
CA VAL A 134 21.66 5.81 -10.73
C VAL A 134 21.21 4.38 -10.98
N ASN A 135 22.16 3.51 -11.32
CA ASN A 135 21.95 2.18 -11.87
C ASN A 135 20.98 2.18 -13.07
N GLY A 136 21.04 3.23 -13.89
CA GLY A 136 20.16 3.40 -15.06
C GLY A 136 18.75 3.94 -14.75
N LEU A 137 18.46 4.30 -13.49
CA LEU A 137 17.12 4.72 -13.05
C LEU A 137 17.10 6.18 -12.58
N PRO A 138 16.05 6.98 -12.89
CA PRO A 138 15.92 8.36 -12.44
C PRO A 138 15.87 8.52 -10.92
N LEU A 139 16.45 9.61 -10.41
CA LEU A 139 16.68 9.88 -8.98
C LEU A 139 15.56 10.61 -8.23
N ASP A 140 14.37 10.79 -8.83
CA ASP A 140 13.36 11.70 -8.24
C ASP A 140 11.92 11.18 -8.32
N ARG A 141 11.69 10.02 -8.94
CA ARG A 141 10.38 9.35 -8.99
C ARG A 141 10.54 7.85 -9.13
N LEU A 142 9.58 7.12 -8.57
CA LEU A 142 9.45 5.71 -8.86
C LEU A 142 9.10 5.51 -10.35
N PRO A 143 9.62 4.47 -11.00
CA PRO A 143 9.18 4.11 -12.35
C PRO A 143 7.67 3.87 -12.41
N ARG A 144 7.05 4.11 -13.57
CA ARG A 144 5.58 4.08 -13.74
C ARG A 144 4.94 2.76 -13.31
N ASN A 145 5.59 1.62 -13.55
CA ASN A 145 5.10 0.31 -13.13
C ASN A 145 4.95 0.16 -11.59
N TYR A 146 5.66 0.96 -10.79
CA TYR A 146 5.42 1.06 -9.35
C TYR A 146 4.23 1.98 -9.05
N GLU A 147 4.21 3.19 -9.62
CA GLU A 147 3.17 4.20 -9.37
C GLU A 147 1.77 3.73 -9.82
N ASP A 148 1.71 2.94 -10.89
CA ASP A 148 0.47 2.37 -11.44
C ASP A 148 0.01 1.10 -10.71
N HIS A 149 0.84 0.52 -9.85
CA HIS A 149 0.50 -0.67 -9.10
C HIS A 149 -0.66 -0.41 -8.14
N ALA A 150 -1.62 -1.33 -8.05
CA ALA A 150 -2.81 -1.19 -7.21
C ALA A 150 -2.45 -0.91 -5.74
N SER A 151 -1.53 -1.68 -5.16
CA SER A 151 -1.05 -1.48 -3.78
C SER A 151 -0.39 -0.11 -3.56
N TYR A 152 0.29 0.45 -4.56
CA TYR A 152 0.87 1.80 -4.44
C TYR A 152 -0.24 2.84 -4.30
N ARG A 153 -1.27 2.74 -5.14
CA ARG A 153 -2.42 3.66 -5.13
C ARG A 153 -3.22 3.56 -3.83
N VAL A 154 -3.34 2.36 -3.25
CA VAL A 154 -3.98 2.16 -1.93
C VAL A 154 -3.18 2.84 -0.83
N LEU A 155 -1.84 2.71 -0.83
CA LEU A 155 -0.98 3.24 0.23
C LEU A 155 -0.76 4.75 0.17
N PHE A 156 -0.57 5.30 -1.03
CA PHE A 156 -0.14 6.69 -1.22
C PHE A 156 -1.22 7.56 -1.89
N GLY A 157 -2.30 6.96 -2.40
CA GLY A 157 -3.28 7.64 -3.23
C GLY A 157 -2.78 7.90 -4.65
N GLN A 158 -3.63 8.52 -5.48
CA GLN A 158 -3.32 8.79 -6.89
C GLN A 158 -2.46 10.04 -7.11
N THR A 159 -2.43 10.97 -6.15
CA THR A 159 -1.80 12.29 -6.31
C THR A 159 -0.45 12.41 -5.61
N THR A 160 -0.16 11.54 -4.66
CA THR A 160 1.08 11.62 -3.87
C THR A 160 2.24 11.06 -4.68
N THR A 161 3.26 11.89 -4.89
CA THR A 161 4.50 11.46 -5.53
C THR A 161 5.58 11.27 -4.48
N ILE A 162 6.09 10.05 -4.36
CA ILE A 162 7.25 9.77 -3.50
C ILE A 162 8.53 9.97 -4.31
N LYS A 163 9.32 10.97 -3.91
CA LYS A 163 10.68 11.15 -4.44
C LYS A 163 11.57 10.05 -3.91
N VAL A 164 12.29 9.36 -4.78
CA VAL A 164 13.10 8.19 -4.41
C VAL A 164 14.55 8.33 -4.83
N ILE A 165 15.44 7.66 -4.09
CA ILE A 165 16.82 7.40 -4.43
C ILE A 165 17.02 5.89 -4.54
N PRO A 166 18.13 5.39 -5.12
CA PRO A 166 18.45 3.97 -5.06
C PRO A 166 18.57 3.48 -3.61
N SER A 167 18.07 2.27 -3.37
CA SER A 167 18.16 1.59 -2.09
C SER A 167 19.31 0.59 -2.09
N ALA A 168 19.95 0.44 -0.93
CA ALA A 168 20.96 -0.59 -0.67
C ALA A 168 20.36 -1.87 -0.05
N VAL A 169 19.06 -1.88 0.25
CA VAL A 169 18.37 -3.04 0.82
C VAL A 169 18.17 -4.11 -0.26
N PRO A 170 18.62 -5.36 -0.06
CA PRO A 170 18.44 -6.43 -1.02
C PRO A 170 16.96 -6.61 -1.40
N GLY A 171 16.69 -6.76 -2.70
CA GLY A 171 15.32 -6.91 -3.23
C GLY A 171 14.53 -5.61 -3.38
N LEU A 172 14.96 -4.51 -2.74
CA LEU A 172 14.28 -3.21 -2.81
C LEU A 172 15.15 -2.21 -3.57
N GLN A 173 14.78 -1.87 -4.80
CA GLN A 173 15.58 -1.04 -5.69
C GLN A 173 15.56 0.46 -5.32
N PHE A 174 14.52 0.92 -4.63
CA PHE A 174 14.31 2.34 -4.34
C PHE A 174 14.09 2.61 -2.85
N ALA A 175 14.50 3.78 -2.38
CA ALA A 175 14.24 4.31 -1.04
C ALA A 175 13.64 5.71 -1.14
N ALA A 176 12.67 6.06 -0.30
CA ALA A 176 12.14 7.41 -0.25
C ALA A 176 13.21 8.40 0.22
N LYS A 177 13.35 9.52 -0.50
CA LYS A 177 14.32 10.59 -0.18
C LYS A 177 14.00 11.32 1.12
N ARG A 178 12.73 11.29 1.55
CA ARG A 178 12.22 11.91 2.77
C ARG A 178 11.29 10.94 3.46
N ARG A 179 11.20 11.07 4.79
CA ARG A 179 10.23 10.32 5.58
C ARG A 179 8.81 10.67 5.15
N TYR A 180 7.98 9.64 4.96
CA TYR A 180 6.56 9.76 4.67
C TYR A 180 5.77 9.46 5.94
N LEU A 181 5.05 10.44 6.49
CA LEU A 181 4.34 10.31 7.78
C LEU A 181 5.24 9.79 8.94
N GLY A 182 6.53 10.16 8.88
CA GLY A 182 7.55 9.74 9.84
C GLY A 182 8.19 8.37 9.54
N TYR A 183 7.75 7.65 8.51
CA TYR A 183 8.32 6.39 8.07
C TYR A 183 9.44 6.59 7.04
N GLU A 184 10.54 5.85 7.18
CA GLU A 184 11.49 5.64 6.11
C GLU A 184 10.98 4.48 5.25
N LEU A 185 10.99 4.65 3.92
CA LEU A 185 10.36 3.71 3.00
C LEU A 185 11.37 3.17 1.99
N HIS A 186 11.29 1.88 1.72
CA HIS A 186 12.00 1.20 0.65
C HIS A 186 10.99 0.46 -0.23
N PHE A 187 11.23 0.40 -1.53
CA PHE A 187 10.33 -0.13 -2.53
C PHE A 187 11.06 -1.12 -3.43
N GLY A 188 10.36 -2.20 -3.77
CA GLY A 188 10.77 -3.12 -4.81
C GLY A 188 9.60 -3.67 -5.61
N LEU A 189 9.93 -4.28 -6.74
CA LEU A 189 8.98 -5.11 -7.51
C LEU A 189 9.55 -6.51 -7.59
N SER A 190 8.72 -7.49 -7.26
CA SER A 190 8.98 -8.90 -7.49
C SER A 190 8.10 -9.40 -8.62
N TYR A 191 8.64 -10.22 -9.52
CA TYR A 191 7.82 -10.91 -10.51
C TYR A 191 7.40 -12.26 -9.93
N ARG A 192 6.13 -12.62 -10.11
CA ARG A 192 5.65 -13.96 -9.78
C ARG A 192 6.19 -14.98 -10.78
N GLU A 193 5.97 -16.25 -10.49
CA GLU A 193 6.42 -17.37 -11.32
C GLU A 193 5.89 -17.30 -12.77
N ASP A 194 4.75 -16.63 -13.00
CA ASP A 194 4.20 -16.42 -14.34
C ASP A 194 4.98 -15.40 -15.20
N GLY A 195 5.93 -14.66 -14.60
CA GLY A 195 6.78 -13.66 -15.25
C GLY A 195 6.06 -12.40 -15.74
N THR A 196 4.75 -12.28 -15.53
CA THR A 196 3.92 -11.17 -16.03
C THR A 196 3.27 -10.37 -14.93
N THR A 197 2.93 -11.01 -13.81
CA THR A 197 2.36 -10.35 -12.64
C THR A 197 3.48 -9.93 -11.70
N THR A 198 3.35 -8.70 -11.19
CA THR A 198 4.31 -8.13 -10.26
C THR A 198 3.66 -7.89 -8.91
N ASP A 199 4.40 -8.14 -7.84
CA ASP A 199 4.06 -7.72 -6.48
C ASP A 199 4.90 -6.51 -6.07
N LEU A 200 4.22 -5.44 -5.66
CA LEU A 200 4.87 -4.30 -5.02
C LEU A 200 5.31 -4.68 -3.61
N MET A 201 6.61 -4.66 -3.39
CA MET A 201 7.22 -4.78 -2.07
C MET A 201 7.43 -3.40 -1.48
N VAL A 202 6.93 -3.18 -0.26
CA VAL A 202 7.17 -1.94 0.50
C VAL A 202 7.65 -2.33 1.88
N GLN A 203 8.84 -1.84 2.25
CA GLN A 203 9.35 -1.92 3.60
C GLN A 203 9.28 -0.52 4.23
N ALA A 204 8.72 -0.43 5.43
CA ALA A 204 8.58 0.81 6.17
C ALA A 204 9.22 0.68 7.55
N SER A 205 10.00 1.67 7.96
CA SER A 205 10.60 1.70 9.30
C SER A 205 10.29 3.01 10.04
N LYS A 206 9.99 2.90 11.34
CA LYS A 206 9.70 4.06 12.19
C LYS A 206 9.97 3.72 13.65
N ASN A 207 10.69 4.61 14.35
CA ASN A 207 11.02 4.46 15.77
C ASN A 207 11.65 3.10 16.13
N GLY A 208 12.53 2.60 15.25
CA GLY A 208 13.19 1.30 15.44
C GLY A 208 12.36 0.08 15.03
N LYS A 209 11.06 0.24 14.76
CA LYS A 209 10.21 -0.84 14.25
C LYS A 209 10.27 -0.97 12.74
N GLN A 210 10.19 -2.20 12.25
CA GLN A 210 10.16 -2.50 10.82
C GLN A 210 8.87 -3.22 10.40
N TYR A 211 8.34 -2.80 9.25
CA TYR A 211 7.11 -3.30 8.66
C TYR A 211 7.32 -3.68 7.21
N GLU A 212 6.72 -4.79 6.77
CA GLU A 212 6.69 -5.20 5.36
C GLU A 212 5.26 -5.33 4.86
N LEU A 213 5.02 -4.84 3.65
CA LEU A 213 3.70 -4.93 3.03
C LEU A 213 3.41 -6.37 2.62
N VAL A 214 2.26 -6.88 3.06
CA VAL A 214 1.73 -8.18 2.68
C VAL A 214 0.63 -7.98 1.63
N THR A 215 0.67 -8.75 0.54
CA THR A 215 -0.36 -8.65 -0.51
C THR A 215 -1.71 -9.14 -0.01
N SER A 216 -2.77 -8.37 -0.28
CA SER A 216 -4.13 -8.69 0.16
C SER A 216 -4.70 -9.94 -0.50
N GLU A 217 -4.14 -10.36 -1.64
CA GLU A 217 -4.54 -11.56 -2.36
C GLU A 217 -4.36 -12.84 -1.54
N LEU A 218 -3.39 -12.87 -0.61
CA LEU A 218 -3.18 -13.99 0.30
C LEU A 218 -4.40 -14.26 1.19
N PHE A 219 -5.25 -13.25 1.42
CA PHE A 219 -6.37 -13.34 2.36
C PHE A 219 -7.72 -13.54 1.68
N ARG A 220 -7.84 -13.30 0.36
CA ARG A 220 -9.11 -13.28 -0.38
C ARG A 220 -9.90 -14.61 -0.31
N ALA A 221 -9.22 -15.74 -0.25
CA ALA A 221 -9.84 -17.06 -0.16
C ALA A 221 -9.95 -17.60 1.29
N ILE A 222 -9.39 -16.87 2.26
CA ILE A 222 -9.27 -17.32 3.66
C ILE A 222 -10.29 -16.60 4.54
N TYR A 223 -10.45 -15.29 4.34
CA TYR A 223 -11.29 -14.42 5.15
C TYR A 223 -12.37 -13.73 4.31
N PRO A 224 -13.46 -13.25 4.93
CA PRO A 224 -14.48 -12.46 4.24
C PRO A 224 -13.88 -11.28 3.46
N ALA A 225 -14.52 -10.90 2.36
CA ALA A 225 -14.00 -9.96 1.37
C ALA A 225 -13.56 -8.63 2.00
N ALA A 226 -14.29 -8.14 3.00
CA ALA A 226 -13.97 -6.91 3.74
C ALA A 226 -12.51 -6.90 4.26
N PHE A 227 -11.98 -8.03 4.72
CA PHE A 227 -10.63 -8.14 5.27
C PHE A 227 -9.52 -8.07 4.21
N SER A 228 -9.87 -8.23 2.93
CA SER A 228 -8.95 -8.06 1.79
C SER A 228 -9.18 -6.74 1.02
N GLU A 229 -10.40 -6.19 1.07
CA GLU A 229 -10.83 -5.01 0.31
C GLU A 229 -10.69 -3.71 1.10
N GLU A 230 -10.86 -3.73 2.42
CA GLU A 230 -10.94 -2.53 3.27
C GLU A 230 -9.70 -2.30 4.14
N TYR A 231 -8.74 -3.23 4.10
CA TYR A 231 -7.54 -3.23 4.92
C TYR A 231 -6.26 -3.28 4.08
N CYS A 232 -5.23 -2.61 4.60
CA CYS A 232 -3.84 -2.77 4.22
C CYS A 232 -3.13 -3.65 5.25
N HIS A 233 -2.30 -4.56 4.78
CA HIS A 233 -1.70 -5.60 5.61
C HIS A 233 -0.21 -5.34 5.81
N TRP A 234 0.17 -5.06 7.06
CA TRP A 234 1.57 -4.82 7.43
C TRP A 234 2.07 -5.94 8.33
N TYR A 235 3.12 -6.63 7.90
CA TYR A 235 3.85 -7.56 8.76
C TYR A 235 4.78 -6.75 9.68
N ASP A 236 4.48 -6.71 10.98
CA ASP A 236 5.38 -6.17 12.01
C ASP A 236 6.46 -7.23 12.28
N ILE A 237 7.68 -6.98 11.83
CA ILE A 237 8.79 -7.94 11.89
C ILE A 237 9.17 -8.23 13.35
N ASP A 238 9.13 -7.22 14.20
CA ASP A 238 9.54 -7.32 15.60
C ASP A 238 8.52 -8.11 16.43
N ALA A 239 7.22 -7.88 16.16
CA ALA A 239 6.14 -8.58 16.85
C ALA A 239 5.82 -9.96 16.22
N GLY A 240 6.21 -10.20 14.96
CA GLY A 240 5.90 -11.43 14.23
C GLY A 240 4.41 -11.58 13.94
N VAL A 241 3.70 -10.46 13.68
CA VAL A 241 2.25 -10.44 13.44
C VAL A 241 1.93 -9.67 12.17
N VAL A 242 0.81 -10.01 11.50
CA VAL A 242 0.29 -9.20 10.39
C VAL A 242 -0.83 -8.31 10.91
N GLU A 243 -0.63 -7.00 10.86
CA GLU A 243 -1.62 -6.00 11.23
C GLU A 243 -2.52 -5.67 10.04
N PHE A 244 -3.82 -5.82 10.24
CA PHE A 244 -4.85 -5.43 9.29
C PHE A 244 -5.27 -4.01 9.64
N ARG A 245 -4.62 -3.03 9.01
CA ARG A 245 -4.89 -1.60 9.21
C ARG A 245 -5.91 -1.11 8.20
N PRO A 246 -7.01 -0.44 8.61
CA PRO A 246 -7.99 0.08 7.65
C PRO A 246 -7.31 0.97 6.61
N ILE A 247 -7.70 0.90 5.33
CA ILE A 247 -7.06 1.68 4.24
C ILE A 247 -7.03 3.17 4.54
N LYS A 248 -8.09 3.70 5.17
CA LYS A 248 -8.20 5.11 5.58
C LYS A 248 -7.13 5.54 6.60
N ASP A 249 -6.56 4.59 7.33
CA ASP A 249 -5.52 4.79 8.34
C ASP A 249 -4.39 3.75 8.17
N ALA A 250 -4.00 3.48 6.92
CA ALA A 250 -3.02 2.44 6.58
C ALA A 250 -1.64 2.66 7.24
N TRP A 251 -1.33 3.91 7.60
CA TRP A 251 -0.08 4.34 8.23
C TRP A 251 -0.24 4.64 9.73
N GLY A 252 -1.43 4.43 10.28
CA GLY A 252 -1.68 4.48 11.72
C GLY A 252 -0.89 3.40 12.45
N GLY A 253 -0.59 3.64 13.73
CA GLY A 253 0.03 2.61 14.57
C GLY A 253 -0.99 1.55 15.00
N SER A 254 -0.48 0.42 15.50
CA SER A 254 -1.31 -0.62 16.11
C SER A 254 -2.11 -0.06 17.28
N GLY A 255 -3.43 0.02 17.12
CA GLY A 255 -4.38 0.40 18.18
C GLY A 255 -5.23 -0.79 18.62
N SER A 256 -5.98 -0.64 19.73
CA SER A 256 -6.86 -1.70 20.27
C SER A 256 -7.95 -2.17 19.28
N ARG A 257 -8.22 -1.38 18.23
CA ARG A 257 -9.23 -1.67 17.21
C ARG A 257 -8.71 -2.44 16.00
N THR A 258 -7.42 -2.77 15.97
CA THR A 258 -6.75 -3.39 14.82
C THR A 258 -6.90 -4.90 14.89
N TRP A 259 -7.24 -5.52 13.76
CA TRP A 259 -7.17 -6.97 13.63
C TRP A 259 -5.70 -7.39 13.42
N ASN A 260 -5.26 -8.41 14.15
CA ASN A 260 -3.90 -8.92 14.08
C ASN A 260 -3.92 -10.42 13.77
N LEU A 261 -3.22 -10.82 12.72
CA LEU A 261 -2.96 -12.21 12.42
C LEU A 261 -1.75 -12.64 13.26
N ILE A 262 -2.01 -13.46 14.26
CA ILE A 262 -1.01 -13.91 15.23
C ILE A 262 -0.77 -15.43 15.08
N PRO A 263 0.48 -15.91 15.27
CA PRO A 263 0.75 -17.33 15.28
C PRO A 263 0.22 -17.97 16.57
N ASP A 264 -0.57 -19.03 16.44
CA ASP A 264 -0.98 -19.87 17.57
C ASP A 264 0.02 -21.01 17.76
N GLN A 265 0.84 -20.87 18.80
CA GLN A 265 1.89 -21.83 19.15
C GLN A 265 1.34 -23.24 19.45
N ARG A 266 0.07 -23.38 19.83
CA ARG A 266 -0.51 -24.68 20.19
C ARG A 266 -0.92 -25.51 18.98
N THR A 267 -1.38 -24.84 17.93
CA THR A 267 -1.93 -25.50 16.75
C THR A 267 -1.04 -25.37 15.52
N ALA A 268 0.05 -24.60 15.62
CA ALA A 268 0.89 -24.21 14.49
C ALA A 268 0.08 -23.56 13.35
N THR A 269 -1.04 -22.89 13.69
CA THR A 269 -1.88 -22.16 12.75
C THR A 269 -1.83 -20.67 13.04
N TRP A 270 -2.33 -19.85 12.11
CA TRP A 270 -2.49 -18.42 12.33
C TRP A 270 -3.94 -18.12 12.71
N ARG A 271 -4.14 -17.16 13.62
CA ARG A 271 -5.46 -16.71 14.06
C ARG A 271 -5.58 -15.20 13.86
N LEU A 272 -6.67 -14.78 13.23
CA LEU A 272 -6.98 -13.36 13.10
C LEU A 272 -7.78 -12.91 14.30
N THR A 273 -7.17 -12.07 15.15
CA THR A 273 -7.72 -11.67 16.44
C THR A 273 -7.87 -10.16 16.55
N LYS A 274 -8.83 -9.74 17.36
CA LYS A 274 -9.02 -8.34 17.74
C LYS A 274 -9.46 -8.32 19.19
N GLU A 275 -8.62 -7.79 20.06
CA GLU A 275 -8.81 -7.91 21.52
C GLU A 275 -8.98 -9.38 21.94
N SER A 276 -10.16 -9.77 22.43
CA SER A 276 -10.51 -11.14 22.80
C SER A 276 -11.28 -11.90 21.71
N GLN A 277 -11.59 -11.24 20.59
CA GLN A 277 -12.35 -11.80 19.49
C GLN A 277 -11.44 -12.52 18.49
N VAL A 278 -11.96 -13.58 17.87
CA VAL A 278 -11.28 -14.37 16.84
C VAL A 278 -12.18 -14.48 15.63
N LEU A 279 -11.73 -14.01 14.46
CA LEU A 279 -12.44 -14.21 13.22
C LEU A 279 -12.20 -15.63 12.70
N LEU A 280 -13.28 -16.35 12.40
CA LEU A 280 -13.21 -17.68 11.84
C LEU A 280 -13.09 -17.60 10.31
N GLY A 281 -12.08 -18.27 9.76
CA GLY A 281 -11.87 -18.35 8.31
C GLY A 281 -13.05 -19.01 7.58
N LEU A 282 -13.22 -18.64 6.31
CA LEU A 282 -14.32 -19.11 5.44
C LEU A 282 -14.33 -20.64 5.28
N SER A 283 -13.15 -21.27 5.34
CA SER A 283 -13.00 -22.72 5.18
C SER A 283 -13.40 -23.53 6.43
N SER A 284 -13.57 -22.89 7.59
CA SER A 284 -13.88 -23.57 8.84
C SER A 284 -15.27 -24.22 8.81
N ALA A 285 -15.43 -25.38 9.45
CA ALA A 285 -16.71 -26.09 9.49
C ALA A 285 -17.80 -25.24 10.14
N THR A 286 -17.47 -24.50 11.20
CA THR A 286 -18.39 -23.58 11.87
C THR A 286 -18.82 -22.43 10.95
N SER A 287 -17.87 -21.80 10.25
CA SER A 287 -18.21 -20.73 9.30
C SER A 287 -19.11 -21.25 8.18
N LYS A 288 -18.82 -22.41 7.60
CA LYS A 288 -19.67 -23.01 6.54
C LYS A 288 -21.08 -23.33 7.04
N ALA A 289 -21.20 -23.87 8.24
CA ALA A 289 -22.50 -24.21 8.82
C ALA A 289 -23.35 -22.97 9.15
N LEU A 290 -22.73 -21.88 9.62
CA LEU A 290 -23.45 -20.66 9.97
C LEU A 290 -23.76 -19.79 8.74
N THR A 291 -22.84 -19.72 7.79
CA THR A 291 -23.06 -18.98 6.53
C THR A 291 -24.12 -19.63 5.65
N SER A 292 -24.25 -20.96 5.65
CA SER A 292 -25.29 -21.65 4.87
C SER A 292 -26.71 -21.30 5.34
N ILE A 293 -26.89 -20.98 6.63
CA ILE A 293 -28.18 -20.54 7.19
C ILE A 293 -28.57 -19.16 6.63
N LEU A 294 -27.58 -18.28 6.42
CA LEU A 294 -27.78 -16.91 5.95
C LEU A 294 -27.61 -16.75 4.44
N LEU A 295 -27.29 -17.83 3.72
CA LEU A 295 -27.16 -17.87 2.26
C LEU A 295 -28.37 -17.26 1.52
N PRO A 296 -29.63 -17.44 1.98
CA PRO A 296 -30.79 -16.78 1.37
C PRO A 296 -30.70 -15.24 1.36
N LEU A 297 -29.97 -14.65 2.31
CA LEU A 297 -29.89 -13.20 2.44
C LEU A 297 -28.56 -12.64 1.91
N ALA A 298 -27.49 -13.42 1.86
CA ALA A 298 -26.18 -12.86 1.62
C ALA A 298 -25.16 -13.86 1.08
N ASP A 299 -24.22 -13.34 0.30
CA ASP A 299 -23.01 -14.05 -0.10
C ASP A 299 -22.17 -14.41 1.15
N PRO A 300 -21.70 -15.67 1.28
CA PRO A 300 -20.85 -16.10 2.40
C PRO A 300 -19.60 -15.24 2.62
N ASN A 301 -19.02 -14.65 1.56
CA ASN A 301 -17.86 -13.76 1.64
C ASN A 301 -18.19 -12.39 2.26
N ARG A 302 -19.47 -12.06 2.46
CA ARG A 302 -19.92 -10.83 3.14
C ARG A 302 -20.39 -11.08 4.58
N ILE A 303 -20.34 -12.33 5.04
CA ILE A 303 -20.72 -12.73 6.40
C ILE A 303 -19.44 -12.92 7.22
N HIS A 304 -19.36 -12.26 8.37
CA HIS A 304 -18.27 -12.48 9.31
C HIS A 304 -18.76 -13.37 10.46
N VAL A 305 -17.94 -14.38 10.79
CA VAL A 305 -18.20 -15.29 11.90
C VAL A 305 -17.11 -15.09 12.93
N ILE A 306 -17.48 -14.56 14.10
CA ILE A 306 -16.56 -14.11 15.13
C ILE A 306 -16.81 -14.92 16.41
N SER A 307 -15.78 -15.61 16.88
CA SER A 307 -15.79 -16.28 18.19
C SER A 307 -15.28 -15.32 19.26
N GLN A 308 -15.96 -15.26 20.40
CA GLN A 308 -15.58 -14.40 21.51
C GLN A 308 -15.90 -15.05 22.86
N PRO A 309 -15.22 -14.66 23.96
CA PRO A 309 -15.55 -15.13 25.29
C PRO A 309 -17.00 -14.76 25.65
N SER A 310 -17.72 -15.73 26.20
CA SER A 310 -19.07 -15.55 26.68
C SER A 310 -19.11 -14.46 27.75
N ARG A 311 -20.12 -13.59 27.65
CA ARG A 311 -20.41 -12.62 28.71
C ARG A 311 -21.10 -13.27 29.91
N GLN A 312 -21.63 -14.47 29.75
CA GLN A 312 -22.26 -15.21 30.83
C GLN A 312 -21.19 -15.84 31.72
N HIS A 313 -21.25 -15.54 33.01
CA HIS A 313 -20.43 -16.24 33.98
C HIS A 313 -21.02 -17.63 34.21
N SER A 314 -20.19 -18.66 34.05
CA SER A 314 -20.58 -20.02 34.39
C SER A 314 -20.97 -20.06 35.87
N ALA A 315 -22.21 -20.43 36.17
CA ALA A 315 -22.73 -20.64 37.52
C ALA A 315 -22.17 -21.95 38.13
N THR A 316 -20.85 -22.10 38.12
CA THR A 316 -20.14 -23.30 38.59
C THR A 316 -19.28 -22.97 39.80
N THR A 317 -19.31 -23.86 40.79
CA THR A 317 -18.56 -23.82 42.06
C THR A 317 -17.05 -24.01 41.92
N LEU A 318 -16.51 -24.08 40.70
CA LEU A 318 -15.08 -24.22 40.44
C LEU A 318 -14.38 -22.85 40.47
N PRO A 319 -13.13 -22.74 40.96
CA PRO A 319 -12.35 -21.52 40.88
C PRO A 319 -12.23 -21.03 39.42
N LEU A 320 -12.42 -19.71 39.19
CA LEU A 320 -12.40 -19.07 37.87
C LEU A 320 -11.16 -19.43 37.03
N ALA A 321 -10.02 -19.69 37.68
CA ALA A 321 -8.74 -20.01 37.03
C ALA A 321 -8.68 -21.41 36.39
N LEU A 322 -9.62 -22.31 36.69
CA LEU A 322 -9.63 -23.70 36.19
C LEU A 322 -10.77 -23.98 35.20
N GLN A 323 -11.62 -22.99 34.89
CA GLN A 323 -12.72 -23.19 33.96
C GLN A 323 -12.29 -22.85 32.52
N PRO A 324 -12.52 -23.72 31.53
CA PRO A 324 -12.35 -23.34 30.15
C PRO A 324 -13.32 -22.20 29.82
N PRO A 325 -12.87 -21.14 29.13
CA PRO A 325 -13.73 -20.02 28.79
C PRO A 325 -14.88 -20.52 27.91
N LEU A 326 -16.11 -20.23 28.33
CA LEU A 326 -17.27 -20.41 27.48
C LEU A 326 -17.13 -19.46 26.28
N LEU A 327 -17.44 -19.96 25.08
CA LEU A 327 -17.36 -19.18 23.86
C LEU A 327 -18.75 -18.98 23.29
N GLU A 328 -18.97 -17.79 22.77
CA GLU A 328 -20.15 -17.41 22.00
C GLU A 328 -19.69 -17.07 20.58
N VAL A 329 -20.58 -17.30 19.61
CA VAL A 329 -20.29 -17.01 18.21
C VAL A 329 -21.24 -15.93 17.70
N GLU A 330 -20.68 -14.86 17.19
CA GLU A 330 -21.38 -13.77 16.53
C GLU A 330 -21.29 -13.96 15.02
N VAL A 331 -22.43 -13.85 14.35
CA VAL A 331 -22.55 -13.95 12.89
C VAL A 331 -23.11 -12.62 12.41
N GLU A 332 -22.26 -11.81 11.80
CA GLU A 332 -22.61 -10.47 11.33
C GLU A 332 -22.60 -10.42 9.80
N ASN A 333 -23.55 -9.69 9.23
CA ASN A 333 -23.47 -9.17 7.87
C ASN A 333 -23.48 -7.64 7.96
N PRO A 334 -22.32 -6.99 7.85
CA PRO A 334 -22.23 -5.53 7.93
C PRO A 334 -23.03 -4.81 6.85
N GLY A 335 -23.15 -5.38 5.65
CA GLY A 335 -23.87 -4.77 4.53
C GLY A 335 -25.39 -4.71 4.73
N LEU A 336 -25.95 -5.71 5.41
CA LEU A 336 -27.37 -5.76 5.78
C LEU A 336 -27.65 -5.23 7.18
N GLN A 337 -26.62 -4.88 7.94
CA GLN A 337 -26.72 -4.50 9.36
C GLN A 337 -27.45 -5.55 10.19
N LEU A 338 -27.22 -6.83 9.89
CA LEU A 338 -27.81 -7.95 10.63
C LEU A 338 -26.74 -8.62 11.48
N CYS A 339 -27.07 -8.90 12.73
CA CYS A 339 -26.20 -9.59 13.64
C CYS A 339 -26.98 -10.67 14.41
N PHE A 340 -26.39 -11.85 14.44
CA PHE A 340 -26.91 -12.96 15.20
C PHE A 340 -25.89 -13.47 16.22
N LEU A 341 -26.38 -13.93 17.37
CA LEU A 341 -25.57 -14.46 18.46
C LEU A 341 -25.99 -15.90 18.76
N LEU A 342 -25.01 -16.80 18.71
CA LEU A 342 -25.11 -18.16 19.24
C LEU A 342 -24.46 -18.17 20.63
N GLU A 343 -25.29 -18.17 21.65
CA GLU A 343 -24.84 -18.21 23.04
C GLU A 343 -24.21 -19.56 23.41
N ALA A 344 -23.33 -19.55 24.41
CA ALA A 344 -22.65 -20.75 24.86
C ALA A 344 -23.66 -21.79 25.36
N LYS A 345 -23.49 -23.05 24.93
CA LYS A 345 -24.38 -24.18 25.26
C LYS A 345 -25.81 -24.03 24.73
N GLN A 346 -26.09 -23.07 23.86
CA GLN A 346 -27.37 -22.95 23.16
C GLN A 346 -27.26 -23.44 21.72
N SER A 347 -28.42 -23.69 21.10
CA SER A 347 -28.54 -24.10 19.69
C SER A 347 -29.32 -23.09 18.85
N GLU A 348 -29.75 -21.99 19.47
CA GLU A 348 -30.59 -20.97 18.85
C GLU A 348 -29.71 -19.79 18.45
N LEU A 349 -29.83 -19.38 17.19
CA LEU A 349 -29.13 -18.22 16.65
C LEU A 349 -30.04 -17.00 16.81
N ARG A 350 -29.78 -16.19 17.84
CA ARG A 350 -30.65 -15.08 18.28
C ARG A 350 -30.31 -13.79 17.53
N SER A 351 -31.31 -13.03 17.08
CA SER A 351 -31.06 -11.73 16.42
C SER A 351 -30.80 -10.62 17.44
N LYS A 352 -29.86 -9.71 17.16
CA LYS A 352 -29.64 -8.50 17.97
C LYS A 352 -30.57 -7.34 17.59
N GLU A 353 -30.98 -7.28 16.33
CA GLU A 353 -31.78 -6.22 15.72
C GLU A 353 -33.27 -6.43 15.95
N PHE A 354 -33.69 -7.69 16.05
CA PHE A 354 -35.07 -8.08 16.37
C PHE A 354 -35.11 -8.77 17.74
N PRO A 355 -35.33 -8.02 18.84
CA PRO A 355 -35.30 -8.56 20.19
C PRO A 355 -36.27 -9.72 20.39
N ASN A 356 -35.87 -10.67 21.24
CA ASN A 356 -36.63 -11.89 21.55
C ASN A 356 -36.94 -12.77 20.33
N THR A 357 -36.14 -12.69 19.27
CA THR A 357 -36.27 -13.57 18.11
C THR A 357 -35.03 -14.43 17.89
N PHE A 358 -35.24 -15.58 17.27
CA PHE A 358 -34.18 -16.49 16.82
C PHE A 358 -34.53 -17.06 15.45
N ILE A 359 -33.54 -17.58 14.73
CA ILE A 359 -33.77 -18.20 13.41
C ILE A 359 -34.63 -19.45 13.56
N ASP A 360 -35.76 -19.48 12.87
CA ASP A 360 -36.67 -20.62 12.88
C ASP A 360 -36.01 -21.84 12.22
N ARG A 361 -36.16 -23.04 12.81
CA ARG A 361 -35.70 -24.27 12.15
C ARG A 361 -36.54 -24.61 10.93
N ASP A 362 -37.79 -24.17 10.93
CA ASP A 362 -38.70 -24.29 9.79
C ASP A 362 -38.70 -22.98 8.99
N GLN A 363 -38.00 -23.00 7.86
CA GLN A 363 -37.91 -21.87 6.91
C GLN A 363 -39.05 -21.86 5.87
N SER A 364 -40.12 -22.65 6.09
CA SER A 364 -41.32 -22.62 5.26
C SER A 364 -42.33 -21.55 5.72
N LEU A 365 -42.90 -20.84 4.76
CA LEU A 365 -43.96 -19.85 4.98
C LEU A 365 -45.37 -20.43 4.76
N GLY A 366 -45.49 -21.56 4.07
CA GLY A 366 -46.77 -22.09 3.57
C GLY A 366 -47.40 -21.29 2.42
N VAL A 367 -46.94 -20.05 2.21
CA VAL A 367 -47.27 -19.14 1.10
C VAL A 367 -45.96 -18.58 0.50
N LEU A 368 -46.03 -17.90 -0.66
CA LEU A 368 -44.84 -17.42 -1.38
C LEU A 368 -43.85 -18.55 -1.71
N VAL A 369 -44.40 -19.69 -2.15
CA VAL A 369 -43.62 -20.87 -2.55
C VAL A 369 -42.67 -20.50 -3.69
N GLY A 370 -41.40 -20.88 -3.55
CA GLY A 370 -40.34 -20.57 -4.50
C GLY A 370 -39.50 -19.34 -4.16
N LEU A 371 -39.95 -18.43 -3.27
CA LEU A 371 -39.17 -17.23 -2.88
C LEU A 371 -37.84 -17.60 -2.20
N GLN A 372 -36.69 -17.33 -2.81
CA GLN A 372 -35.42 -17.73 -2.24
C GLN A 372 -34.84 -16.72 -1.25
N ASN A 373 -35.07 -15.42 -1.45
CA ASN A 373 -34.37 -14.36 -0.71
C ASN A 373 -35.04 -14.02 0.64
N ARG A 374 -35.18 -15.01 1.52
CA ARG A 374 -35.88 -14.85 2.80
C ARG A 374 -35.23 -15.59 3.96
N LEU A 375 -35.43 -15.09 5.17
CA LEU A 375 -35.08 -15.76 6.43
C LEU A 375 -36.23 -15.62 7.43
N ILE A 376 -36.69 -16.72 8.00
CA ILE A 376 -37.76 -16.72 8.99
C ILE A 376 -37.16 -16.70 10.39
N LEU A 377 -37.57 -15.72 11.18
CA LEU A 377 -37.33 -15.64 12.61
C LEU A 377 -38.58 -16.06 13.39
N ARG A 378 -38.40 -16.50 14.63
CA ARG A 378 -39.49 -16.85 15.55
C ARG A 378 -39.32 -16.12 16.87
N TYR A 379 -40.41 -15.56 17.39
CA TYR A 379 -40.44 -14.95 18.72
C TYR A 379 -40.41 -16.01 19.81
N LEU A 380 -39.53 -15.85 20.81
CA LEU A 380 -39.39 -16.73 21.97
C LEU A 380 -40.69 -16.84 22.79
N ASN A 381 -41.41 -15.73 22.93
CA ASN A 381 -42.53 -15.64 23.87
C ASN A 381 -43.87 -16.11 23.26
N THR A 382 -44.09 -15.79 21.99
CA THR A 382 -45.38 -16.00 21.32
C THR A 382 -45.35 -17.12 20.30
N GLY A 383 -44.16 -17.56 19.86
CA GLY A 383 -44.01 -18.47 18.74
C GLY A 383 -44.38 -17.87 17.38
N ALA A 384 -44.75 -16.58 17.32
CA ALA A 384 -45.08 -15.91 16.07
C ALA A 384 -43.85 -15.87 15.15
N ARG A 385 -44.08 -16.00 13.84
CA ARG A 385 -43.03 -15.98 12.82
C ARG A 385 -42.88 -14.57 12.23
N LEU A 386 -41.64 -14.16 12.00
CA LEU A 386 -41.25 -12.90 11.38
C LEU A 386 -40.39 -13.21 10.15
N PRO A 387 -40.92 -13.06 8.92
CA PRO A 387 -40.12 -13.19 7.71
C PRO A 387 -39.30 -11.93 7.45
N LEU A 388 -38.00 -12.10 7.32
CA LEU A 388 -37.08 -11.12 6.75
C LEU A 388 -36.95 -11.40 5.26
N VAL A 389 -37.21 -10.39 4.44
CA VAL A 389 -37.09 -10.44 2.98
C VAL A 389 -36.24 -9.26 2.56
N LEU A 390 -35.25 -9.50 1.70
CA LEU A 390 -34.43 -8.41 1.17
C LEU A 390 -35.26 -7.52 0.25
N ASP A 391 -35.02 -6.21 0.34
CA ASP A 391 -35.51 -5.26 -0.66
C ASP A 391 -34.59 -5.33 -1.89
N GLY A 392 -35.12 -5.72 -3.04
CA GLY A 392 -34.35 -5.92 -4.28
C GLY A 392 -34.95 -6.94 -5.24
N ASP A 393 -34.13 -7.40 -6.19
CA ASP A 393 -34.55 -8.38 -7.20
C ASP A 393 -34.96 -9.70 -6.54
N VAL A 394 -36.16 -10.17 -6.88
CA VAL A 394 -36.76 -11.37 -6.30
C VAL A 394 -36.23 -12.59 -7.03
N SER A 395 -35.40 -13.38 -6.35
CA SER A 395 -35.03 -14.73 -6.82
C SER A 395 -36.13 -15.72 -6.42
N TYR A 396 -36.63 -16.47 -7.39
CA TYR A 396 -37.56 -17.57 -7.14
C TYR A 396 -37.19 -18.80 -7.97
N ASP A 397 -37.41 -19.98 -7.41
CA ASP A 397 -37.29 -21.23 -8.15
C ASP A 397 -38.54 -22.08 -7.94
N PHE A 398 -39.13 -22.51 -9.05
CA PHE A 398 -40.24 -23.44 -9.12
C PHE A 398 -39.75 -24.83 -9.50
N SER A 399 -38.55 -25.23 -9.08
CA SER A 399 -38.17 -26.63 -9.11
C SER A 399 -39.00 -27.39 -8.06
N SER A 400 -39.93 -28.17 -8.60
CA SER A 400 -40.94 -28.94 -7.90
C SER A 400 -40.35 -29.80 -6.77
N ASN A 401 -40.93 -29.68 -5.58
CA ASN A 401 -41.02 -30.80 -4.66
C ASN A 401 -41.79 -31.92 -5.38
N GLY A 402 -41.05 -32.91 -5.87
CA GLY A 402 -41.54 -34.26 -6.16
C GLY A 402 -41.04 -35.19 -5.06
#